data_AF-A0AAU5K0M3-F1
#
_entry.id   AF-A0AAU5K0M3-F1
#
_cell.length_a   1.000
_cell.length_b   1.000
_cell.length_c   1.000
_cell.angle_alpha   90.00
_cell.angle_beta   90.00
_cell.angle_gamma   90.00
#
_symmetry.space_group_name_H-M   'P 1'
#
loop_
_entity.id
_entity.type
_entity.pdbx_description
1 polymer ?
#
loop_
_entity_poly.entity_id
_entity_poly.type
_entity_poly.pdbx_seq_one_letter_code
_entity_poly.pdbx_strand_id
1 'polypeptide(L)' 'MLDTSREPVPAAPDAAGPVDMPAEEPRGCLFALSQPPLMIFLAVIGCLLLTAAVHDLFVL' A
#
# COMPACT_ATOMS: atom_id res chain seq x y z
N MET A 1 0.88 -18.64 16.15
CA MET A 1 1.90 -18.18 17.11
C MET A 1 3.25 -18.24 16.39
N LEU A 2 3.85 -17.07 16.19
CA LEU A 2 5.18 -16.80 15.60
C LEU A 2 5.38 -17.07 14.10
N ASP A 3 4.91 -16.14 13.26
CA ASP A 3 5.69 -15.72 12.07
C ASP A 3 5.97 -14.20 12.18
N THR A 4 6.37 -13.81 13.39
CA THR A 4 6.84 -12.49 13.79
C THR A 4 8.37 -12.49 13.76
N SER A 5 9.00 -12.73 12.61
CA SER A 5 10.47 -12.62 12.53
C SER A 5 11.03 -12.48 11.12
N ARG A 6 10.41 -11.68 10.25
CA ARG A 6 11.20 -11.01 9.20
C ARG A 6 11.40 -9.56 9.59
N GLU A 7 12.20 -9.38 10.64
CA GLU A 7 12.88 -8.12 10.94
C GLU A 7 13.56 -7.63 9.64
N PRO A 8 13.39 -6.35 9.27
CA PRO A 8 14.20 -5.77 8.22
C PRO A 8 15.61 -5.61 8.78
N VAL A 9 16.54 -6.43 8.31
CA VAL A 9 17.97 -6.25 8.58
C VAL A 9 18.37 -4.88 8.03
N PRO A 10 18.86 -3.94 8.85
CA PRO A 10 19.37 -2.69 8.33
C PRO A 10 20.73 -2.97 7.70
N ALA A 11 20.78 -3.02 6.36
CA ALA A 11 22.04 -3.02 5.62
C ALA A 11 22.70 -1.64 5.82
N ALA A 12 23.88 -1.63 6.44
CA ALA A 12 24.70 -0.44 6.63
C ALA A 12 25.07 0.23 5.28
N PRO A 13 25.32 1.54 5.25
CA PRO A 13 25.53 2.29 4.01
C PRO A 13 27.03 2.28 3.66
N ASP A 14 27.46 1.31 2.84
CA ASP A 14 28.82 1.31 2.31
C ASP A 14 28.83 1.55 0.80
N ALA A 15 29.13 2.81 0.48
CA ALA A 15 30.04 3.27 -0.57
C ALA A 15 29.93 2.71 -2.02
N ALA A 16 29.54 3.64 -2.90
CA ALA A 16 30.22 3.98 -4.16
C ALA A 16 30.11 3.03 -5.37
N GLY A 17 29.28 3.45 -6.33
CA GLY A 17 29.39 3.16 -7.76
C GLY A 17 28.06 3.39 -8.47
N PRO A 18 27.98 4.13 -9.60
CA PRO A 18 26.75 4.22 -10.38
C PRO A 18 26.58 2.90 -11.14
N VAL A 19 26.14 1.87 -10.44
CA VAL A 19 25.58 0.68 -11.06
C VAL A 19 24.12 1.00 -11.33
N ASP A 20 23.82 1.17 -12.61
CA ASP A 20 22.47 1.17 -13.17
C ASP A 20 21.90 -0.25 -13.00
N MET A 21 21.68 -0.66 -11.76
CA MET A 21 20.83 -1.79 -11.43
C MET A 21 19.41 -1.31 -11.70
N PRO A 22 18.57 -2.04 -12.45
CA PRO A 22 17.14 -1.75 -12.46
C PRO A 22 16.73 -1.81 -10.99
N ALA A 23 16.48 -0.65 -10.39
CA ALA A 23 16.07 -0.55 -9.01
C ALA A 23 14.88 -1.50 -8.90
N GLU A 24 15.02 -2.53 -8.06
CA GLU A 24 13.90 -3.38 -7.71
C GLU A 24 12.86 -2.41 -7.16
N GLU A 25 11.87 -2.07 -8.00
CA GLU A 25 10.88 -1.03 -7.74
C GLU A 25 10.43 -1.27 -6.30
N PRO A 26 10.67 -0.31 -5.38
CA PRO A 26 10.38 -0.54 -3.98
C PRO A 26 8.95 -1.01 -3.93
N ARG A 27 8.75 -2.27 -3.51
CA ARG A 27 7.43 -2.85 -3.30
C ARG A 27 6.82 -2.11 -2.10
N GLY A 28 6.52 -0.84 -2.33
CA GLY A 28 6.20 0.14 -1.32
C GLY A 28 4.76 -0.01 -0.91
N CYS A 29 4.28 1.00 -0.19
CA CYS A 29 2.90 1.09 0.27
C CYS A 29 1.88 0.74 -0.83
N LEU A 30 2.15 1.04 -2.11
CA LEU A 30 1.31 0.64 -3.24
C LEU A 30 1.09 -0.87 -3.36
N PHE A 31 2.09 -1.72 -3.08
CA PHE A 31 1.94 -3.18 -3.08
C PHE A 31 1.21 -3.69 -1.83
N ALA A 32 1.38 -3.03 -0.68
CA ALA A 32 0.63 -3.32 0.53
C ALA A 32 -0.84 -2.90 0.41
N LEU A 33 -1.10 -1.80 -0.29
CA LEU A 33 -2.45 -1.29 -0.58
C LEU A 33 -3.15 -2.08 -1.69
N SER A 34 -2.39 -2.58 -2.67
CA SER A 34 -2.90 -3.46 -3.72
C SER A 34 -3.04 -4.92 -3.28
N GLN A 35 -2.82 -5.22 -2.00
CA GLN A 35 -3.20 -6.51 -1.43
C GLN A 35 -4.68 -6.75 -1.76
N PRO A 36 -5.03 -7.87 -2.45
CA PRO A 36 -6.40 -8.11 -2.90
C PRO A 36 -7.46 -7.96 -1.79
N PRO A 37 -7.22 -8.38 -0.53
CA PRO A 37 -8.16 -8.15 0.57
C PRO A 37 -8.37 -6.65 0.92
N LEU A 38 -7.28 -5.87 0.99
CA LEU A 38 -7.33 -4.45 1.37
C LEU A 38 -7.98 -3.62 0.25
N MET A 39 -7.66 -3.94 -1.01
CA MET A 39 -8.27 -3.30 -2.17
C MET A 39 -9.81 -3.40 -2.16
N ILE A 40 -10.35 -4.58 -1.85
CA ILE A 40 -11.80 -4.79 -1.74
C ILE A 40 -12.39 -4.01 -0.57
N PHE A 41 -11.70 -3.98 0.57
CA PHE A 41 -12.14 -3.19 1.72
C PHE A 41 -12.25 -1.69 1.37
N LEU A 42 -11.21 -1.13 0.74
CA LEU A 42 -11.22 0.26 0.29
C LEU A 42 -12.32 0.52 -0.74
N ALA A 43 -12.57 -0.41 -1.67
CA ALA A 43 -13.64 -0.27 -2.65
C ALA A 43 -15.03 -0.22 -1.97
N VAL A 44 -15.27 -1.07 -0.97
CA VAL A 44 -16.54 -1.07 -0.21
C VAL A 44 -16.74 0.25 0.53
N ILE A 45 -15.73 0.70 1.28
CA ILE A 45 -15.81 1.97 2.03
C ILE A 45 -15.99 3.15 1.06
N GLY A 46 -15.25 3.19 -0.04
CA GLY A 46 -15.40 4.23 -1.07
C GLY A 46 -16.82 4.25 -1.66
N CYS A 47 -17.42 3.10 -1.92
CA CYS A 47 -18.78 3.00 -2.45
C CYS A 47 -19.84 3.48 -1.44
N LEU A 48 -19.67 3.13 -0.16
CA LEU A 48 -20.53 3.60 0.93
C LEU A 48 -20.46 5.12 1.07
N LEU A 49 -19.25 5.69 1.09
CA LEU A 49 -19.02 7.13 1.18
C LEU A 49 -19.59 7.87 -0.04
N LEU A 50 -19.39 7.34 -1.25
CA LEU A 50 -19.90 7.94 -2.48
C LEU A 50 -21.43 7.94 -2.49
N THR A 51 -22.07 6.84 -2.09
CA THR A 51 -23.52 6.73 -2.01
C THR A 51 -24.08 7.71 -0.98
N ALA A 52 -23.43 7.82 0.18
CA ALA A 52 -23.80 8.77 1.22
C ALA A 52 -23.68 10.22 0.72
N ALA A 53 -22.58 10.57 0.03
CA ALA A 53 -22.37 11.89 -0.54
C ALA A 53 -23.39 12.23 -1.64
N VAL A 54 -23.74 11.27 -2.50
CA VAL A 54 -24.81 11.46 -3.51
C VAL A 54 -26.16 11.66 -2.82
N HIS A 55 -26.47 10.90 -1.79
CA HIS A 55 -27.69 11.09 -1.02
C HIS A 55 -27.73 12.47 -0.35
N ASP A 56 -26.62 12.90 0.25
CA ASP A 56 -26.49 14.22 0.89
C ASP A 56 -26.67 15.37 -0.11
N LEU A 57 -26.06 15.27 -1.29
CA LEU A 57 -26.07 16.36 -2.27
C LEU A 57 -27.38 16.47 -3.07
N PHE A 58 -28.09 15.35 -3.27
CA PHE A 58 -29.25 15.28 -4.19
C PHE A 58 -30.57 14.90 -3.54
N VAL A 59 -30.57 14.27 -2.36
CA VAL A 59 -31.80 13.76 -1.69
C VAL A 59 -32.19 14.60 -0.48
N LEU A 60 -31.25 15.35 0.11
CA LEU A 60 -31.55 16.44 1.05
C LEU A 60 -32.00 17.70 0.30
#